data_AF-D7SP87-F1
#
_entry.id   AF-D7SP87-F1
#
_cell.length_a   1.000
_cell.length_b   1.000
_cell.length_c   1.000
_cell.angle_alpha   90.00
_cell.angle_beta   90.00
_cell.angle_gamma   90.00
#
_symmetry.space_group_name_H-M   'P 1'
#
loop_
_entity.id
_entity.type
_entity.pdbx_description
1 polymer ?
#
loop_
_entity_poly.entity_id
_entity_poly.type
_entity_poly.pdbx_seq_one_letter_code
_entity_poly.pdbx_strand_id
1 'polypeptide(L)'
;MFCNRSSRFFLRQALPQQKSSFCPFFFQSPLVVHYLRLESNKGNIYMASSSPPRVLKAYYEQFQRDFSMFLRCRSEELLEGGSMVLTFLGRRSDNPSSKECCYIWELLAVALNDMVAEGLIDEEKMDSFNIPQYAPSPTEVKCEVEKEGSFTINRLEVSEVNWNAYRAIACKPLR
;
A
#
# COMPACT_ATOMS: atom_id res chain seq x y z
N MET A 1 -9.45 13.37 11.06
CA MET A 1 -10.33 12.23 10.70
C MET A 1 -9.43 11.18 10.08
N PHE A 2 -9.09 10.10 10.79
CA PHE A 2 -8.08 9.14 10.31
C PHE A 2 -8.74 8.12 9.37
N CYS A 3 -8.48 8.25 8.07
CA CYS A 3 -8.97 7.33 7.04
C CYS A 3 -7.77 6.70 6.35
N ASN A 4 -7.44 5.46 6.72
CA ASN A 4 -6.52 4.60 6.00
C ASN A 4 -7.38 3.53 5.30
N ARG A 5 -7.39 3.55 3.96
CA ARG A 5 -8.28 2.73 3.12
C ARG A 5 -7.57 1.46 2.65
N SER A 6 -8.27 0.33 2.71
CA SER A 6 -7.73 -0.98 2.36
C SER A 6 -8.42 -1.52 1.11
N SER A 7 -7.64 -1.72 0.06
CA SER A 7 -8.12 -2.30 -1.18
C SER A 7 -8.13 -3.83 -1.07
N ARG A 8 -9.19 -4.46 -1.59
CA ARG A 8 -9.38 -5.92 -1.61
C ARG A 8 -9.41 -6.39 -3.05
N PHE A 9 -8.59 -7.39 -3.36
CA PHE A 9 -8.37 -7.88 -4.71
C PHE A 9 -8.64 -9.39 -4.73
N PHE A 10 -9.40 -9.85 -5.72
CA PHE A 10 -9.66 -11.27 -5.96
C PHE A 10 -9.18 -11.62 -7.37
N LEU A 11 -8.18 -12.51 -7.46
CA LEU A 11 -7.60 -13.03 -8.71
C LEU A 11 -8.02 -14.50 -8.85
N ARG A 12 -8.64 -14.93 -9.97
CA ARG A 12 -9.09 -16.33 -10.14
C ARG A 12 -9.37 -16.82 -11.59
N GLN A 13 -10.28 -16.16 -12.32
CA GLN A 13 -11.00 -16.71 -13.50
C GLN A 13 -11.95 -17.91 -13.19
N ALA A 14 -13.12 -17.94 -13.83
CA ALA A 14 -14.27 -18.74 -13.38
C ALA A 14 -14.10 -20.27 -13.52
N LEU A 15 -14.67 -21.03 -12.57
CA LEU A 15 -14.84 -22.49 -12.64
C LEU A 15 -16.29 -22.85 -13.02
N PRO A 16 -16.52 -23.75 -13.97
CA PRO A 16 -17.64 -24.68 -13.89
C PRO A 16 -17.30 -25.77 -12.87
N GLN A 17 -17.89 -25.66 -11.68
CA GLN A 17 -17.87 -26.60 -10.54
C GLN A 17 -16.83 -27.76 -10.53
N GLN A 18 -15.86 -27.68 -9.62
CA GLN A 18 -15.60 -28.82 -8.74
C GLN A 18 -15.07 -28.38 -7.37
N LYS A 19 -15.44 -29.12 -6.32
CA LYS A 19 -15.01 -28.85 -4.94
C LYS A 19 -13.60 -29.39 -4.74
N SER A 20 -12.65 -28.49 -4.49
CA SER A 20 -11.37 -28.82 -3.85
C SER A 20 -11.11 -27.83 -2.71
N SER A 21 -10.35 -28.26 -1.71
CA SER A 21 -10.23 -27.63 -0.39
C SER A 21 -9.82 -26.16 -0.47
N PHE A 22 -10.69 -25.28 0.04
CA PHE A 22 -10.41 -23.87 0.27
C PHE A 22 -9.30 -23.74 1.34
N CYS A 23 -8.08 -23.44 0.90
CA CYS A 23 -7.03 -22.86 1.75
C CYS A 23 -6.98 -21.35 1.46
N PRO A 24 -7.75 -20.51 2.20
CA PRO A 24 -7.70 -19.07 2.01
C PRO A 24 -6.42 -18.51 2.65
N PHE A 25 -5.32 -18.55 1.89
CA PHE A 25 -4.10 -17.83 2.25
C PHE A 25 -4.35 -16.32 2.14
N PHE A 26 -4.87 -15.73 3.23
CA PHE A 26 -5.00 -14.29 3.40
C PHE A 26 -3.60 -13.66 3.57
N PHE A 27 -2.90 -13.43 2.46
CA PHE A 27 -1.67 -12.65 2.48
C PHE A 27 -1.99 -11.17 2.73
N GLN A 28 -2.01 -10.77 4.00
CA GLN A 28 -1.70 -9.41 4.41
C GLN A 28 -0.18 -9.18 4.30
N SER A 29 0.35 -9.21 3.08
CA SER A 29 1.62 -8.54 2.86
C SER A 29 1.31 -7.05 2.76
N PRO A 30 1.93 -6.18 3.58
CA PRO A 30 2.19 -4.84 3.10
C PRO A 30 3.00 -4.99 1.81
N LEU A 31 2.75 -4.15 0.82
CA LEU A 31 3.72 -3.94 -0.25
C LEU A 31 4.88 -3.17 0.39
N VAL A 32 5.79 -3.92 1.02
CA VAL A 32 6.99 -3.40 1.67
C VAL A 32 8.00 -3.13 0.58
N VAL A 33 8.34 -1.85 0.45
CA VAL A 33 9.09 -1.31 -0.66
C VAL A 33 10.56 -1.28 -0.26
N HIS A 34 11.29 -2.35 -0.57
CA HIS A 34 12.63 -2.55 -0.04
C HIS A 34 13.64 -1.55 -0.64
N TYR A 35 14.37 -0.83 0.23
CA TYR A 35 15.48 0.05 -0.09
C TYR A 35 15.20 1.19 -1.11
N LEU A 36 14.23 2.08 -0.84
CA LEU A 36 14.30 3.43 -1.45
C LEU A 36 15.45 4.23 -0.84
N ARG A 37 16.62 4.15 -1.47
CA ARG A 37 17.68 5.15 -1.28
C ARG A 37 17.33 6.40 -2.11
N LEU A 38 16.37 7.16 -1.61
CA LEU A 38 16.03 8.47 -2.16
C LEU A 38 16.99 9.53 -1.62
N GLU A 39 17.75 10.14 -2.52
CA GLU A 39 18.49 11.35 -2.18
C GLU A 39 17.54 12.55 -2.29
N SER A 40 17.27 13.17 -1.14
CA SER A 40 16.45 14.38 -0.96
C SER A 40 14.96 14.21 -1.31
N ASN A 41 14.18 13.81 -0.30
CA ASN A 41 12.73 14.04 -0.19
C ASN A 41 12.45 15.10 0.89
N LYS A 42 12.95 16.33 0.67
CA LYS A 42 13.09 17.34 1.73
C LYS A 42 11.83 17.53 2.59
N GLY A 43 11.99 17.49 3.91
CA GLY A 43 10.91 17.68 4.89
C GLY A 43 9.78 16.65 4.86
N ASN A 44 9.92 15.54 4.12
CA ASN A 44 8.89 14.53 3.93
C ASN A 44 9.44 13.11 4.11
N ILE A 45 8.72 12.26 4.84
CA ILE A 45 9.07 10.84 5.00
C ILE A 45 8.37 9.91 4.00
N TYR A 46 7.59 10.47 3.07
CA TYR A 46 6.77 9.73 2.11
C TYR A 46 6.50 10.61 0.88
N MET A 47 5.80 10.08 -0.13
CA MET A 47 5.28 10.89 -1.23
C MET A 47 4.28 11.94 -0.73
N ALA A 48 4.59 13.21 -0.95
CA ALA A 48 3.72 14.35 -0.70
C ALA A 48 3.55 15.19 -1.97
N SER A 49 2.63 16.16 -1.94
CA SER A 49 2.49 17.14 -3.04
C SER A 49 3.68 18.09 -3.19
N SER A 50 4.51 18.21 -2.14
CA SER A 50 5.78 18.94 -2.15
C SER A 50 6.99 18.09 -2.55
N SER A 51 6.83 16.75 -2.65
CA SER A 51 7.92 15.86 -3.05
C SER A 51 8.29 16.06 -4.53
N PRO A 52 9.59 16.09 -4.88
CA PRO A 52 10.04 16.15 -6.27
C PRO A 52 9.49 14.97 -7.11
N PRO A 53 9.15 15.15 -8.40
CA PRO A 53 8.59 14.08 -9.24
C PRO A 53 9.43 12.79 -9.29
N ARG A 54 10.75 12.88 -9.11
CA ARG A 54 11.65 11.71 -8.98
C ARG A 54 11.32 10.80 -7.79
N VAL A 55 10.81 11.36 -6.68
CA VAL A 55 10.38 10.61 -5.48
C VAL A 55 9.19 9.73 -5.84
N LEU A 56 8.15 10.33 -6.41
CA LEU A 56 6.92 9.64 -6.84
C LEU A 56 7.25 8.52 -7.84
N LYS A 57 8.15 8.80 -8.80
CA LYS A 57 8.61 7.83 -9.79
C LYS A 57 9.35 6.65 -9.16
N ALA A 58 10.30 6.91 -8.25
CA ALA A 58 11.07 5.84 -7.60
C ALA A 58 10.19 4.92 -6.73
N TYR A 59 9.22 5.50 -6.02
CA TYR A 59 8.21 4.75 -5.25
C TYR A 59 7.38 3.83 -6.15
N TYR A 60 6.91 4.35 -7.28
CA TYR A 60 6.15 3.54 -8.24
C TYR A 60 7.02 2.44 -8.88
N GLU A 61 8.22 2.76 -9.36
CA GLU A 61 9.13 1.78 -9.97
C GLU A 61 9.51 0.63 -9.02
N GLN A 62 9.69 0.91 -7.73
CA GLN A 62 9.97 -0.15 -6.75
C GLN A 62 8.72 -0.99 -6.48
N PHE A 63 7.51 -0.39 -6.40
CA PHE A 63 6.26 -1.16 -6.39
C PHE A 63 6.12 -2.08 -7.61
N GLN A 64 6.40 -1.59 -8.82
CA GLN A 64 6.33 -2.40 -10.05
C GLN A 64 7.27 -3.62 -9.96
N ARG A 65 8.52 -3.43 -9.50
CA ARG A 65 9.49 -4.53 -9.29
C ARG A 65 9.00 -5.53 -8.25
N ASP A 66 8.66 -5.05 -7.05
CA ASP A 66 8.33 -5.90 -5.91
C ASP A 66 7.03 -6.66 -6.13
N PHE A 67 6.02 -6.02 -6.75
CA PHE A 67 4.75 -6.64 -7.06
C PHE A 67 4.84 -7.62 -8.23
N SER A 68 5.60 -7.33 -9.29
CA SER A 68 5.85 -8.28 -10.38
C SER A 68 6.60 -9.52 -9.90
N MET A 69 7.63 -9.36 -9.05
CA MET A 69 8.30 -10.50 -8.41
C MET A 69 7.34 -11.30 -7.52
N PHE A 70 6.51 -10.63 -6.72
CA PHE A 70 5.51 -11.31 -5.89
C PHE A 70 4.54 -12.16 -6.72
N LEU A 71 4.00 -11.61 -7.82
CA LEU A 71 3.11 -12.34 -8.72
C LEU A 71 3.82 -13.57 -9.29
N ARG A 72 5.02 -13.39 -9.87
CA ARG A 72 5.78 -14.51 -10.44
C ARG A 72 6.07 -15.63 -9.42
N CYS A 73 6.52 -15.30 -8.21
CA CYS A 73 6.72 -16.31 -7.17
C CYS A 73 5.42 -17.04 -6.82
N ARG A 74 4.29 -16.35 -6.81
CA ARG A 74 2.97 -16.95 -6.54
C ARG A 74 2.46 -17.80 -7.70
N SER A 75 2.83 -17.53 -8.95
CA SER A 75 2.41 -18.37 -10.09
C SER A 75 3.21 -19.66 -10.19
N GLU A 76 4.48 -19.65 -9.76
CA GLU A 76 5.30 -20.86 -9.61
C GLU A 76 4.83 -21.76 -8.44
N GLU A 77 4.24 -21.19 -7.39
CA GLU A 77 3.74 -21.92 -6.20
C GLU A 77 2.27 -22.40 -6.28
N LEU A 78 1.42 -21.72 -7.07
CA LEU A 78 0.01 -22.06 -7.17
C LEU A 78 -0.22 -23.22 -8.14
N LEU A 79 -0.98 -24.22 -7.69
CA LEU A 79 -1.46 -25.30 -8.55
C LEU A 79 -2.32 -24.75 -9.69
N GLU A 80 -2.34 -25.46 -10.83
CA GLU A 80 -3.18 -25.12 -11.99
C GLU A 80 -4.65 -24.95 -11.59
N GLY A 81 -5.28 -23.85 -12.02
CA GLY A 81 -6.63 -23.48 -11.62
C GLY A 81 -6.77 -22.99 -10.16
N GLY A 82 -5.66 -22.83 -9.43
CA GLY A 82 -5.55 -22.20 -8.11
C GLY A 82 -5.88 -20.69 -8.14
N SER A 83 -5.94 -20.05 -6.97
CA SER A 83 -6.37 -18.64 -6.87
C SER A 83 -5.92 -17.94 -5.60
N MET A 84 -5.90 -16.61 -5.67
CA MET A 84 -5.34 -15.76 -4.64
C MET A 84 -6.25 -14.57 -4.33
N VAL A 85 -6.38 -14.24 -3.05
CA VAL A 85 -7.06 -13.04 -2.56
C VAL A 85 -6.03 -12.17 -1.86
N LEU A 86 -5.80 -10.97 -2.39
CA LEU A 86 -4.87 -10.00 -1.81
C LEU A 86 -5.66 -8.91 -1.09
N THR A 87 -5.12 -8.40 0.01
CA THR A 87 -5.69 -7.25 0.71
C THR A 87 -4.57 -6.42 1.31
N PHE A 88 -4.42 -5.20 0.81
CA PHE A 88 -3.36 -4.26 1.18
C PHE A 88 -3.85 -2.81 1.13
N LEU A 89 -3.08 -1.88 1.69
CA LEU A 89 -3.39 -0.46 1.68
C LEU A 89 -3.29 0.12 0.27
N GLY A 90 -4.21 1.00 -0.11
CA GLY A 90 -4.28 1.59 -1.44
C GLY A 90 -5.05 2.91 -1.45
N ARG A 91 -5.09 3.57 -2.60
CA ARG A 91 -5.87 4.79 -2.87
C ARG A 91 -7.04 4.51 -3.79
N ARG A 92 -8.00 5.45 -3.88
CA ARG A 92 -8.92 5.53 -5.02
C ARG A 92 -8.39 6.47 -6.08
N SER A 93 -7.86 7.62 -5.67
CA SER A 93 -7.27 8.58 -6.59
C SER A 93 -6.05 8.00 -7.31
N ASP A 94 -6.00 8.15 -8.63
CA ASP A 94 -4.80 7.80 -9.40
C ASP A 94 -3.61 8.73 -9.08
N ASN A 95 -3.84 9.92 -8.50
CA ASN A 95 -2.75 10.79 -8.05
C ASN A 95 -2.00 10.16 -6.83
N PRO A 96 -0.71 9.81 -6.95
CA PRO A 96 0.07 9.22 -5.86
C PRO A 96 0.35 10.20 -4.70
N SER A 97 0.25 11.51 -4.93
CA SER A 97 0.39 12.55 -3.89
C SER A 97 -0.94 12.89 -3.18
N SER A 98 -2.01 12.13 -3.43
CA SER A 98 -3.31 12.37 -2.81
C SER A 98 -3.33 12.03 -1.31
N LYS A 99 -4.00 12.88 -0.53
CA LYS A 99 -4.14 12.70 0.94
C LYS A 99 -4.94 11.46 1.34
N GLU A 100 -5.60 10.77 0.42
CA GLU A 100 -6.33 9.52 0.67
C GLU A 100 -5.44 8.37 1.13
N CYS A 101 -4.16 8.39 0.73
CA CYS A 101 -3.27 7.25 0.88
C CYS A 101 -2.57 7.21 2.24
N CYS A 102 -2.06 8.36 2.67
CA CYS A 102 -0.94 8.43 3.61
C CYS A 102 -0.97 9.65 4.54
N TYR A 103 -2.17 10.13 4.89
CA TYR A 103 -2.34 11.23 5.86
C TYR A 103 -1.62 10.97 7.20
N ILE A 104 -1.47 9.69 7.61
CA ILE A 104 -0.67 9.34 8.80
C ILE A 104 0.83 9.63 8.64
N TRP A 105 1.39 9.45 7.44
CA TRP A 105 2.79 9.78 7.14
C TRP A 105 2.98 11.29 6.96
N GLU A 106 1.97 12.00 6.44
CA GLU A 106 1.97 13.48 6.41
C GLU A 106 2.01 14.05 7.85
N LEU A 107 1.16 13.54 8.76
CA LEU A 107 1.17 13.95 10.17
C LEU A 107 2.46 13.58 10.90
N LEU A 108 3.02 12.39 10.64
CA LEU A 108 4.30 11.99 11.22
C LEU A 108 5.45 12.84 10.68
N ALA A 109 5.44 13.22 9.41
CA ALA A 109 6.41 14.15 8.85
C ALA A 109 6.34 15.52 9.54
N VAL A 110 5.15 16.07 9.81
CA VAL A 110 5.01 17.33 10.56
C VAL A 110 5.66 17.21 11.94
N ALA A 111 5.31 16.18 12.72
CA ALA A 111 5.89 15.98 14.06
C ALA A 111 7.42 15.76 14.04
N LEU A 112 7.96 15.13 12.99
CA LEU A 112 9.41 14.99 12.80
C LEU A 112 10.07 16.33 12.43
N ASN A 113 9.45 17.17 11.60
CA ASN A 113 9.95 18.52 11.33
C ASN A 113 9.93 19.40 12.58
N ASP A 114 8.90 19.30 13.44
CA ASP A 114 8.85 20.00 14.73
C ASP A 114 10.04 19.58 15.62
N MET A 115 10.34 18.28 15.70
CA MET A 115 11.51 17.76 16.42
C MET A 115 12.86 18.18 15.79
N VAL A 116 12.93 18.40 14.48
CA VAL A 116 14.11 19.00 13.82
C VAL A 116 14.25 20.47 14.22
N ALA A 117 13.15 21.23 14.26
CA ALA A 117 13.15 22.63 14.68
C ALA A 117 13.53 22.82 16.16
N GLU A 118 13.19 21.86 17.03
CA GLU A 118 13.65 21.80 18.42
C GLU A 118 15.10 21.29 18.58
N GLY A 119 15.76 20.86 17.50
CA GLY A 119 17.13 20.34 17.53
C GLY A 119 17.26 18.93 18.12
N LEU A 120 16.16 18.17 18.21
CA LEU A 120 16.12 16.80 18.71
C LEU A 120 16.49 15.76 17.63
N ILE A 121 16.35 16.12 16.35
CA ILE A 121 16.65 15.27 15.19
C ILE A 121 17.47 16.08 14.18
N ASP A 122 18.51 15.48 13.60
CA ASP A 122 19.29 16.12 12.53
C ASP A 122 18.46 16.23 11.23
N GLU A 123 18.45 17.40 10.58
CA GLU A 123 17.73 17.63 9.31
C GLU A 123 18.12 16.59 8.24
N GLU A 124 19.40 16.20 8.16
CA GLU A 124 19.89 15.18 7.22
C GLU A 124 19.24 13.79 7.46
N LYS A 125 18.98 13.42 8.72
CA LYS A 125 18.30 12.15 9.05
C LYS A 125 16.84 12.20 8.67
N MET A 126 16.18 13.36 8.82
CA MET A 126 14.80 13.56 8.35
C MET A 126 14.72 13.49 6.82
N ASP A 127 15.57 14.24 6.10
CA ASP A 127 15.56 14.34 4.63
C ASP A 127 15.93 13.03 3.90
N SER A 128 16.62 12.12 4.58
CA SER A 128 17.00 10.80 4.07
C SER A 128 16.03 9.67 4.47
N PHE A 129 15.29 9.83 5.57
CA PHE A 129 14.34 8.82 6.05
C PHE A 129 13.07 8.78 5.21
N ASN A 130 12.79 7.63 4.57
CA ASN A 130 11.61 7.43 3.74
C ASN A 130 10.92 6.11 4.13
N ILE A 131 9.60 6.15 4.28
CA ILE A 131 8.78 5.00 4.66
C ILE A 131 8.76 3.98 3.49
N PRO A 132 9.17 2.71 3.71
CA PRO A 132 9.23 1.67 2.68
C PRO A 132 7.84 1.06 2.41
N GLN A 133 6.91 1.87 1.92
CA GLN A 133 5.54 1.46 1.59
C GLN A 133 5.13 2.05 0.24
N TYR A 134 4.26 1.36 -0.48
CA TYR A 134 3.52 1.96 -1.59
C TYR A 134 2.07 1.52 -1.49
N ALA A 135 1.17 2.47 -1.69
CA ALA A 135 -0.26 2.25 -1.65
C ALA A 135 -0.81 2.57 -3.06
N PRO A 136 -0.95 1.55 -3.94
CA PRO A 136 -1.26 1.75 -5.35
C PRO A 136 -2.73 2.11 -5.56
N SER A 137 -3.04 2.67 -6.74
CA SER A 137 -4.42 2.79 -7.23
C SER A 137 -4.91 1.47 -7.86
N PRO A 138 -6.23 1.28 -8.04
CA PRO A 138 -6.78 0.13 -8.76
C PRO A 138 -6.24 0.01 -10.19
N THR A 139 -6.02 1.15 -10.84
CA THR A 139 -5.47 1.25 -12.20
C THR A 139 -4.05 0.72 -12.26
N GLU A 140 -3.20 1.07 -11.29
CA GLU A 140 -1.82 0.59 -11.18
C GLU A 140 -1.75 -0.91 -10.91
N VAL A 141 -2.54 -1.42 -9.95
CA VAL A 141 -2.59 -2.86 -9.68
C VAL A 141 -3.09 -3.63 -10.90
N LYS A 142 -4.10 -3.11 -11.60
CA LYS A 142 -4.59 -3.70 -12.85
C LYS A 142 -3.50 -3.77 -13.91
N CYS A 143 -2.82 -2.64 -14.15
CA CYS A 143 -1.76 -2.54 -15.15
C CYS A 143 -0.62 -3.53 -14.86
N GLU A 144 -0.15 -3.63 -13.61
CA GLU A 144 0.97 -4.52 -13.28
C GLU A 144 0.60 -6.01 -13.28
N VAL A 145 -0.65 -6.39 -12.95
CA VAL A 145 -1.13 -7.78 -13.13
C VAL A 145 -1.23 -8.13 -14.63
N GLU A 146 -1.82 -7.26 -15.45
CA GLU A 146 -1.97 -7.50 -16.90
C GLU A 146 -0.61 -7.54 -17.63
N LYS A 147 0.38 -6.79 -17.13
CA LYS A 147 1.76 -6.70 -17.64
C LYS A 147 2.63 -7.89 -17.23
N GLU A 148 2.43 -8.45 -16.05
CA GLU A 148 3.13 -9.66 -15.60
C GLU A 148 2.55 -10.93 -16.24
N GLY A 149 1.22 -11.02 -16.34
CA GLY A 149 0.52 -11.97 -17.21
C GLY A 149 0.27 -13.37 -16.62
N SER A 150 0.76 -13.70 -15.43
CA SER A 150 0.47 -15.00 -14.80
C SER A 150 -0.94 -15.12 -14.21
N PHE A 151 -1.67 -14.00 -14.06
CA PHE A 151 -2.99 -13.97 -13.41
C PHE A 151 -4.03 -13.13 -14.13
N THR A 152 -5.29 -13.60 -14.07
CA THR A 152 -6.47 -12.82 -14.47
C THR A 152 -7.17 -12.23 -13.25
N ILE A 153 -7.44 -10.92 -13.27
CA ILE A 153 -8.24 -10.24 -12.25
C ILE A 153 -9.71 -10.65 -12.36
N ASN A 154 -10.28 -11.15 -11.27
CA ASN A 154 -11.71 -11.47 -11.20
C ASN A 154 -12.55 -10.31 -10.66
N ARG A 155 -12.06 -9.67 -9.59
CA ARG A 155 -12.77 -8.59 -8.87
C ARG A 155 -11.75 -7.70 -8.17
N LEU A 156 -11.88 -6.40 -8.38
CA LEU A 156 -10.96 -5.35 -7.95
C LEU A 156 -11.77 -4.29 -7.22
N GLU A 157 -11.56 -4.14 -5.91
CA GLU A 157 -12.39 -3.27 -5.07
C GLU A 157 -11.58 -2.42 -4.08
N VAL A 158 -12.04 -1.19 -3.83
CA VAL A 158 -11.46 -0.30 -2.81
C VAL A 158 -12.47 -0.06 -1.69
N SER A 159 -12.26 -0.73 -0.56
CA SER A 159 -13.05 -0.56 0.65
C SER A 159 -12.45 0.48 1.59
N GLU A 160 -13.30 1.31 2.18
CA GLU A 160 -12.87 2.24 3.22
C GLU A 160 -12.94 1.58 4.59
N VAL A 161 -11.90 1.78 5.41
CA VAL A 161 -11.89 1.35 6.80
C VAL A 161 -11.81 2.60 7.67
N ASN A 162 -12.83 2.83 8.49
CA ASN A 162 -12.81 3.93 9.44
C ASN A 162 -12.04 3.51 10.69
N TRP A 163 -10.86 4.08 10.89
CA TRP A 163 -10.02 3.74 12.04
C TRP A 163 -10.67 4.16 13.36
N ASN A 164 -11.46 5.23 13.40
CA ASN A 164 -12.11 5.71 14.63
C ASN A 164 -13.17 4.74 15.21
N ALA A 165 -13.45 3.59 14.58
CA ALA A 165 -14.40 2.59 15.07
C ALA A 165 -14.13 2.10 16.51
N TYR A 166 -12.88 2.13 16.99
CA TYR A 166 -12.54 1.78 18.37
C TYR A 166 -13.13 2.72 19.44
N ARG A 167 -13.45 3.99 19.12
CA ARG A 167 -14.06 4.92 20.11
C ARG A 167 -15.51 4.55 20.46
N ALA A 168 -16.21 3.80 19.60
CA ALA A 168 -17.60 3.41 19.84
C ALA A 168 -17.75 2.27 20.87
N ILE A 169 -16.66 1.54 21.18
CA ILE A 169 -16.65 0.43 22.14
C ILE A 169 -16.06 0.88 23.48
N ALA A 170 -15.01 1.70 23.46
CA ALA A 170 -14.29 2.14 24.67
C ALA A 170 -15.01 3.22 25.51
N CYS A 171 -16.08 3.85 24.99
CA CYS A 171 -16.80 4.93 25.68
C CYS A 171 -18.29 4.61 25.92
N LYS A 172 -18.63 3.35 26.25
CA LYS A 172 -19.88 3.09 26.97
C LYS A 172 -19.62 3.36 28.46
N PRO A 173 -20.37 4.26 29.13
CA PRO A 173 -20.28 4.37 30.58
C PRO A 173 -20.70 3.04 31.20
N LEU A 174 -19.93 2.58 32.18
CA LEU A 174 -20.38 1.53 33.10
C LEU A 174 -21.62 2.07 33.83
N ARG A 175 -22.63 1.21 33.99
CA ARG A 175 -23.86 1.52 34.73
C ARG A 175 -23.60 1.61 36.23
#